data_AF-A0A1I4EMD0-F1
#
_entry.id   AF-A0A1I4EMD0-F1
#
_cell.length_a   1.000
_cell.length_b   1.000
_cell.length_c   1.000
_cell.angle_alpha   90.00
_cell.angle_beta   90.00
_cell.angle_gamma   90.00
#
_symmetry.space_group_name_H-M   'P 1'
#
loop_
_entity.id
_entity.type
_entity.pdbx_description
1 polymer ?
#
loop_
_entity_poly.entity_id
_entity_poly.type
_entity_poly.pdbx_seq_one_letter_code
_entity_poly.pdbx_strand_id
1 'polypeptide(L)'
;MPTPAKRITTPTRRPAKAQPAITVGAINIRVRPEERALIDQAAVLSGKSRSEFMLEAARRAATDAILDRTLFRTQPAAYAKFQALLDAPPNPNGRLRKLLETAPPWE
;
A
#
# COMPACT_ATOMS: atom_id res chain seq x y z
N MET A 1 -29.64 -15.14 54.70
CA MET A 1 -28.47 -15.37 53.82
C MET A 1 -28.68 -14.62 52.52
N PRO A 2 -28.11 -13.42 52.29
CA PRO A 2 -28.08 -12.81 50.96
C PRO A 2 -26.73 -13.02 50.26
N THR A 3 -26.79 -13.56 49.05
CA THR A 3 -25.65 -13.85 48.15
C THR A 3 -25.26 -12.58 47.36
N PRO A 4 -23.96 -12.31 47.11
CA PRO A 4 -23.51 -11.01 46.61
C PRO A 4 -23.55 -10.82 45.08
N ALA A 5 -23.67 -9.55 44.69
CA ALA A 5 -23.76 -9.01 43.33
C ALA A 5 -22.56 -9.34 42.42
N LYS A 6 -22.84 -9.67 41.16
CA LYS A 6 -21.84 -9.83 40.09
C LYS A 6 -21.36 -8.47 39.60
N ARG A 7 -20.05 -8.25 39.76
CA ARG A 7 -19.31 -7.05 39.37
C ARG A 7 -19.12 -7.06 37.84
N ILE A 8 -19.69 -6.06 37.17
CA ILE A 8 -19.45 -5.74 35.76
C ILE A 8 -17.96 -5.39 35.56
N THR A 9 -17.22 -6.23 34.83
CA THR A 9 -15.87 -5.93 34.37
C THR A 9 -15.93 -5.14 33.08
N THR A 10 -15.59 -3.86 33.17
CA THR A 10 -15.30 -2.96 32.05
C THR A 10 -14.09 -3.48 31.26
N PRO A 11 -14.16 -3.65 29.93
CA PRO A 11 -12.95 -3.92 29.14
C PRO A 11 -12.09 -2.64 29.07
N THR A 12 -10.91 -2.72 29.65
CA THR A 12 -9.85 -1.71 29.57
C THR A 12 -9.53 -1.39 28.11
N ARG A 13 -9.86 -0.17 27.69
CA ARG A 13 -9.50 0.39 26.39
C ARG A 13 -7.97 0.56 26.32
N ARG A 14 -7.31 -0.33 25.58
CA ARG A 14 -5.90 -0.21 25.16
C ARG A 14 -5.75 1.13 24.42
N PRO A 15 -4.81 2.01 24.76
CA PRO A 15 -4.58 3.20 23.94
C PRO A 15 -4.07 2.73 22.57
N ALA A 16 -4.86 2.98 21.52
CA ALA A 16 -4.42 2.84 20.15
C ALA A 16 -3.22 3.78 19.94
N LYS A 17 -2.16 3.23 19.35
CA LYS A 17 -0.87 3.90 19.09
C LYS A 17 -1.09 5.27 18.48
N ALA A 18 -0.38 6.27 19.00
CA ALA A 18 -0.34 7.63 18.44
C ALA A 18 -0.09 7.57 16.92
N GLN A 19 -0.94 8.22 16.14
CA GLN A 19 -0.65 8.48 14.73
C GLN A 19 0.68 9.22 14.64
N PRO A 20 1.61 8.81 13.75
CA PRO A 20 2.76 9.65 13.48
C PRO A 20 2.25 10.96 12.87
N ALA A 21 2.57 12.08 13.52
CA ALA A 21 2.45 13.39 12.91
C ALA A 21 3.18 13.36 11.57
N ILE A 22 2.60 13.94 10.52
CA ILE A 22 3.23 14.08 9.21
C ILE A 22 4.50 14.89 9.45
N THR A 23 5.64 14.22 9.60
CA THR A 23 6.90 14.87 9.91
C THR A 23 7.52 15.20 8.56
N VAL A 24 7.48 16.48 8.18
CA VAL A 24 8.25 16.95 7.01
C VAL A 24 9.73 16.75 7.36
N GLY A 25 10.34 15.73 6.77
CA GLY A 25 11.73 15.34 7.02
C GLY A 25 12.63 15.73 5.85
N ALA A 26 13.80 16.28 6.15
CA ALA A 26 14.82 16.56 5.13
C ALA A 26 15.53 15.26 4.70
N ILE A 27 15.68 15.06 3.39
CA ILE A 27 16.44 13.95 2.83
C ILE A 27 17.86 14.46 2.51
N ASN A 28 18.84 14.03 3.29
CA ASN A 28 20.24 14.38 3.07
C ASN A 28 20.93 13.26 2.30
N ILE A 29 21.39 13.55 1.07
CA ILE A 29 22.11 12.60 0.22
C ILE A 29 23.48 13.18 -0.11
N ARG A 30 24.53 12.35 0.02
CA ARG A 30 25.86 12.68 -0.48
C ARG A 30 25.95 12.24 -1.94
N VAL A 31 26.27 13.17 -2.82
CA VAL A 31 26.43 12.93 -4.26
C VAL A 31 27.79 13.44 -4.71
N ARG A 32 28.32 12.81 -5.76
CA ARG A 32 29.56 13.28 -6.37
C ARG A 32 29.29 14.57 -7.17
N PRO A 33 30.29 15.45 -7.34
CA PRO A 33 30.09 16.73 -8.03
C PRO A 33 29.61 16.56 -9.49
N GLU A 34 30.05 15.52 -10.18
CA GLU A 34 29.63 15.20 -11.56
C GLU A 34 28.15 14.82 -11.65
N GLU A 35 27.65 13.99 -10.72
CA GLU A 35 26.23 13.63 -10.66
C GLU A 35 25.38 14.84 -10.32
N ARG A 36 25.85 15.69 -9.40
CA ARG A 36 25.18 16.94 -9.07
C ARG A 36 25.06 17.85 -10.28
N ALA A 37 26.12 18.02 -11.06
CA ALA A 37 26.11 18.85 -12.26
C ALA A 37 25.11 18.32 -13.31
N LEU A 38 25.06 17.00 -13.50
CA LEU A 38 24.09 16.36 -14.40
C LEU A 38 22.65 16.60 -13.94
N ILE A 39 22.38 16.45 -12.64
CA ILE A 39 21.05 16.70 -12.04
C ILE A 39 20.66 18.18 -12.18
N ASP A 40 21.58 19.10 -11.91
CA ASP A 40 21.33 20.54 -12.02
C ASP A 40 20.98 20.90 -13.48
N GLN A 41 21.69 20.35 -14.47
CA GLN A 41 21.37 20.52 -15.89
C GLN A 41 19.97 19.98 -16.24
N ALA A 42 19.64 18.77 -15.78
CA ALA A 42 18.33 18.17 -16.03
C ALA A 42 17.18 18.97 -15.39
N ALA A 43 17.41 19.52 -14.19
CA ALA A 43 16.45 20.39 -13.51
C ALA A 43 16.22 21.69 -14.28
N VAL A 44 17.28 22.33 -14.77
CA VAL A 44 17.20 23.54 -15.61
C VAL A 44 16.43 23.26 -16.91
N LEU A 45 16.74 22.17 -17.61
CA LEU A 45 16.02 21.77 -18.83
C LEU A 45 14.54 21.46 -18.56
N SER A 46 14.22 21.00 -17.36
CA SER A 46 12.84 20.72 -16.92
C SER A 46 12.10 21.96 -16.39
N GLY A 47 12.77 23.12 -16.29
CA GLY A 47 12.22 24.35 -15.73
C GLY A 47 11.90 24.28 -14.23
N LYS A 48 12.59 23.41 -13.48
CA LYS A 48 12.33 23.12 -12.07
C LYS A 48 13.54 23.39 -11.20
N SER A 49 13.32 23.59 -9.90
CA SER A 49 14.44 23.59 -8.96
C SER A 49 15.04 22.18 -8.84
N ARG A 50 16.33 22.08 -8.49
CA ARG A 50 16.99 20.79 -8.25
C ARG A 50 16.21 19.92 -7.25
N SER A 51 15.71 20.50 -6.17
CA SER A 51 14.98 19.77 -5.13
C SER A 51 13.65 19.21 -5.65
N GLU A 52 12.90 19.98 -6.45
CA GLU A 52 11.66 19.51 -7.07
C GLU A 52 11.92 18.40 -8.08
N PHE A 53 12.94 18.58 -8.94
CA PHE A 53 13.34 17.57 -9.91
C PHE A 53 13.72 16.25 -9.22
N MET A 54 14.55 16.32 -8.17
CA MET A 54 14.97 15.16 -7.39
C MET A 54 13.80 14.47 -6.68
N LEU A 55 12.89 15.25 -6.08
CA LEU A 55 11.72 14.69 -5.41
C LEU A 55 10.78 13.97 -6.38
N GLU A 56 10.55 14.57 -7.55
CA GLU A 56 9.70 13.98 -8.58
C GLU A 56 10.33 12.72 -9.19
N ALA A 57 11.63 12.75 -9.49
CA ALA A 57 12.37 11.60 -9.97
C ALA A 57 12.34 10.44 -8.95
N ALA A 58 12.59 10.75 -7.67
CA ALA A 58 12.52 9.76 -6.60
C ALA A 58 11.12 9.17 -6.46
N ARG A 59 10.07 9.98 -6.57
CA ARG A 59 8.67 9.52 -6.54
C ARG A 59 8.36 8.59 -7.71
N ARG A 60 8.77 8.93 -8.93
CA ARG A 60 8.58 8.09 -10.12
C ARG A 60 9.28 6.75 -9.95
N ALA A 61 10.57 6.77 -9.63
CA ALA A 61 11.36 5.55 -9.41
C ALA A 61 10.79 4.67 -8.28
N ALA A 62 10.32 5.26 -7.19
CA ALA A 62 9.65 4.52 -6.12
C ALA A 62 8.33 3.90 -6.59
N THR A 63 7.55 4.64 -7.38
CA THR A 63 6.28 4.14 -7.95
C THR A 63 6.55 2.96 -8.88
N ASP A 64 7.51 3.08 -9.78
CA ASP A 64 7.89 2.02 -10.71
C ASP A 64 8.38 0.77 -9.96
N ALA A 65 9.23 0.94 -8.95
CA ALA A 65 9.70 -0.18 -8.12
C ALA A 65 8.59 -0.89 -7.34
N ILE A 66 7.54 -0.16 -6.94
CA ILE A 66 6.35 -0.74 -6.29
C ILE A 66 5.48 -1.46 -7.33
N LEU A 67 5.29 -0.87 -8.51
CA LEU A 67 4.45 -1.43 -9.57
C LEU A 67 5.09 -2.65 -10.24
N ASP A 68 6.42 -2.71 -10.35
CA ASP A 68 7.14 -3.93 -10.76
C ASP A 68 6.81 -5.14 -9.87
N ARG A 69 6.31 -4.89 -8.65
CA ARG A 69 5.86 -5.93 -7.72
C ARG A 69 4.46 -6.49 -8.01
N THR A 70 3.79 -6.02 -9.07
CA THR A 70 2.55 -6.66 -9.61
C THR A 70 2.81 -8.03 -10.24
N LEU A 71 4.08 -8.40 -10.42
CA LEU A 71 4.47 -9.74 -10.85
C LEU A 71 4.49 -10.71 -9.65
N PHE A 72 3.38 -11.42 -9.47
CA PHE A 72 3.28 -12.52 -8.50
C PHE A 72 4.14 -13.69 -8.96
N ARG A 73 5.38 -13.78 -8.49
CA ARG A 73 6.22 -14.96 -8.68
C ARG A 73 5.64 -16.13 -7.87
N THR A 74 5.09 -17.12 -8.56
CA THR A 74 4.57 -18.36 -7.96
C THR A 74 5.41 -19.55 -8.43
N GLN A 75 5.51 -20.60 -7.61
CA GLN A 75 6.12 -21.86 -8.05
C GLN A 75 5.25 -22.50 -9.15
N PRO A 76 5.82 -23.24 -10.12
CA PRO A 76 5.06 -23.82 -11.23
C PRO A 76 3.83 -24.63 -10.79
N ALA A 77 3.92 -25.35 -9.67
CA ALA A 77 2.81 -26.11 -9.10
C ALA A 77 1.68 -25.21 -8.55
N ALA A 78 2.00 -24.04 -8.00
CA ALA A 78 1.01 -23.07 -7.53
C ALA A 78 0.34 -22.36 -8.72
N TYR A 79 1.10 -22.07 -9.78
CA TYR A 79 0.57 -21.52 -11.02
C TYR A 79 -0.41 -22.49 -11.69
N ALA A 80 -0.04 -23.77 -11.83
CA ALA A 80 -0.91 -24.79 -12.42
C ALA A 80 -2.23 -24.96 -11.64
N LYS A 81 -2.17 -24.93 -10.29
CA LYS A 81 -3.38 -24.95 -9.46
C LYS A 81 -4.24 -23.70 -9.64
N PHE A 82 -3.61 -22.53 -9.71
CA PHE A 82 -4.31 -21.28 -9.95
C PHE A 82 -5.02 -21.28 -11.31
N GLN A 83 -4.34 -21.76 -12.35
CA GLN A 83 -4.91 -21.86 -13.69
C GLN A 83 -6.08 -22.87 -13.75
N ALA A 84 -5.92 -24.04 -13.12
CA ALA A 84 -7.01 -25.01 -13.02
C ALA A 84 -8.25 -24.45 -12.28
N LEU A 85 -8.06 -23.55 -11.31
CA LEU A 85 -9.17 -22.87 -10.61
C LEU A 85 -9.83 -21.78 -11.46
N LEU A 86 -9.09 -21.14 -12.37
CA LEU A 86 -9.64 -20.16 -13.32
C LEU A 86 -10.42 -20.83 -14.44
N ASP A 87 -9.93 -21.97 -14.94
CA ASP A 87 -10.55 -22.71 -16.03
C ASP A 87 -11.76 -23.54 -15.56
N ALA A 88 -11.87 -23.79 -14.26
CA ALA A 88 -13.01 -24.50 -13.68
C ALA A 88 -14.27 -23.60 -13.69
N PRO A 89 -15.45 -24.14 -14.06
CA PRO A 89 -16.69 -23.39 -13.95
C PRO A 89 -16.89 -22.94 -12.49
N PRO A 90 -17.30 -21.68 -12.25
CA PRO A 90 -17.45 -21.16 -10.91
C PRO A 90 -18.46 -22.00 -10.16
N ASN A 91 -18.00 -22.65 -9.09
CA ASN A 91 -18.89 -23.43 -8.25
C ASN A 91 -20.00 -22.52 -7.72
N PRO A 92 -21.27 -22.95 -7.76
CA PRO A 92 -22.40 -22.10 -7.37
C PRO A 92 -22.28 -21.71 -5.90
N ASN A 93 -21.76 -20.50 -5.66
CA ASN A 93 -21.59 -19.95 -4.32
C ASN A 93 -22.77 -19.02 -4.01
N GLY A 94 -23.71 -19.50 -3.18
CA GLY A 94 -24.89 -18.74 -2.79
C GLY A 94 -24.58 -17.39 -2.12
N ARG A 95 -23.43 -17.28 -1.42
CA ARG A 95 -22.97 -16.01 -0.84
C ARG A 95 -22.45 -15.05 -1.90
N LEU A 96 -21.75 -15.56 -2.92
CA LEU A 96 -21.27 -14.74 -4.05
C LEU A 96 -22.44 -14.22 -4.88
N ARG A 97 -23.45 -15.06 -5.12
CA ARG A 97 -24.68 -14.65 -5.83
C ARG A 97 -25.41 -13.54 -5.09
N LYS A 98 -25.63 -13.73 -3.79
CA LYS A 98 -26.20 -12.70 -2.91
C LYS A 98 -25.40 -11.40 -2.93
N LEU A 99 -24.06 -11.48 -2.95
CA LEU A 99 -23.19 -10.30 -3.05
C LEU A 99 -23.36 -9.56 -4.38
N LEU A 100 -23.41 -10.29 -5.51
CA LEU A 100 -23.60 -9.70 -6.84
C LEU A 100 -25.01 -9.11 -7.04
N GLU A 101 -26.01 -9.65 -6.37
CA GLU A 101 -27.39 -9.13 -6.35
C GLU A 101 -27.60 -8.00 -5.34
N THR A 102 -26.62 -7.73 -4.47
CA THR A 102 -26.72 -6.65 -3.49
C THR A 102 -26.50 -5.32 -4.21
N ALA A 103 -27.49 -4.44 -4.12
CA ALA A 103 -27.38 -3.09 -4.65
C ALA A 103 -26.13 -2.39 -4.07
N PRO A 104 -25.27 -1.82 -4.92
CA PRO A 104 -24.11 -1.12 -4.43
C PRO A 104 -24.52 0.07 -3.55
N PRO A 105 -23.87 0.29 -2.40
CA PRO A 105 -24.23 1.35 -1.43
C PRO A 105 -23.88 2.78 -1.89
N TRP A 106 -23.63 2.99 -3.18
CA TRP A 106 -23.23 4.26 -3.77
C TRP A 106 -24.14 4.72 -4.92
N GLU A 107 -25.30 4.09 -5.08
CA GLU A 107 -26.49 4.75 -5.65
C GLU A 107 -27.30 5.40 -4.52
#